data_AF-T1DFZ3-F1
#
_entry.id   AF-T1DFZ3-F1
#
_cell.length_a   1.000
_cell.length_b   1.000
_cell.length_c   1.000
_cell.angle_alpha   90.00
_cell.angle_beta   90.00
_cell.angle_gamma   90.00
#
_symmetry.space_group_name_H-M   'P 1'
#
loop_
_entity.id
_entity.type
_entity.pdbx_description
1 polymer ?
#
loop_
_entity_poly.entity_id
_entity_poly.type
_entity_poly.pdbx_seq_one_letter_code
_entity_poly.pdbx_strand_id
1 'polypeptide(L)'
;TVAHLDASWAGAPSAFALDALDGTLKIAVTEGRILEVKPGAGRLLGLFSIAELPRRLMFDFGDVFRKGFAFDSIKGNFTLGNGNAVTHDLEIRGPAADIKVDGRTGLRARDYDQIVSVSPKVGSTLPLLGAVAGGPVGAAAGLALQGLLGSGLAHASATTYRITGSWEKPLIVKINPAPASSAASPPPQH
;
A
#
# COMPACT_ATOMS: atom_id res chain seq x y z
N THR A 1 -14.26 -2.45 -10.06
CA THR A 1 -13.96 -1.25 -9.26
C THR A 1 -15.22 -0.50 -8.93
N VAL A 2 -15.45 -0.17 -7.66
CA VAL A 2 -16.58 0.64 -7.20
C VAL A 2 -16.05 1.73 -6.25
N ALA A 3 -16.48 2.97 -6.46
CA ALA A 3 -16.25 4.08 -5.56
C ALA A 3 -17.59 4.81 -5.34
N HIS A 4 -17.96 5.03 -4.07
CA HIS A 4 -19.14 5.79 -3.70
C HIS A 4 -18.69 7.04 -2.97
N LEU A 5 -19.06 8.20 -3.52
CA LEU A 5 -18.81 9.52 -2.95
C LEU A 5 -20.17 10.14 -2.61
N ASP A 6 -20.37 10.44 -1.34
CA ASP A 6 -21.49 11.25 -0.86
C ASP A 6 -20.88 12.50 -0.23
N ALA A 7 -20.94 13.62 -0.94
CA ALA A 7 -20.27 14.85 -0.56
C ALA A 7 -20.99 16.09 -1.04
N SER A 8 -20.73 17.18 -0.34
CA SER A 8 -21.20 18.53 -0.65
C SER A 8 -20.01 19.49 -0.74
N TRP A 9 -20.20 20.61 -1.43
CA TRP A 9 -19.26 21.72 -1.47
C TRP A 9 -20.03 23.03 -1.54
N ALA A 10 -19.41 24.10 -1.05
CA ALA A 10 -20.00 25.42 -1.09
C ALA A 10 -19.92 26.03 -2.51
N GLY A 11 -20.98 26.73 -2.91
CA GLY A 11 -21.04 27.50 -4.16
C GLY A 11 -21.74 26.77 -5.30
N ALA A 12 -21.42 27.19 -6.53
CA ALA A 12 -22.01 26.60 -7.72
C ALA A 12 -21.47 25.18 -7.96
N PRO A 13 -22.19 24.33 -8.72
CA PRO A 13 -21.68 23.01 -9.08
C PRO A 13 -20.30 23.02 -9.76
N SER A 14 -19.96 24.10 -10.49
CA SER A 14 -18.65 24.29 -11.11
C SER A 14 -17.52 24.66 -10.14
N ALA A 15 -17.84 25.04 -8.90
CA ALA A 15 -16.86 25.35 -7.85
C ALA A 15 -16.30 24.09 -7.17
N PHE A 16 -16.58 22.92 -7.72
CA PHE A 16 -16.04 21.65 -7.25
C PHE A 16 -14.51 21.71 -7.14
N ALA A 17 -14.01 21.42 -5.94
CA ALA A 17 -12.60 21.25 -5.67
C ALA A 17 -12.43 20.19 -4.58
N LEU A 18 -11.44 19.30 -4.75
CA LEU A 18 -11.24 18.16 -3.84
C LEU A 18 -10.99 18.61 -2.39
N ASP A 19 -10.35 19.75 -2.21
CA ASP A 19 -10.03 20.37 -0.91
C ASP A 19 -11.16 21.22 -0.31
N ALA A 20 -12.32 21.26 -0.98
CA ALA A 20 -13.55 21.91 -0.54
C ALA A 20 -14.70 20.93 -0.33
N LEU A 21 -14.44 19.62 -0.43
CA LEU A 21 -15.44 18.59 -0.19
C LEU A 21 -15.63 18.33 1.30
N ASP A 22 -16.89 18.25 1.71
CA ASP A 22 -17.34 17.76 3.01
C ASP A 22 -18.27 16.55 2.78
N GLY A 23 -17.94 15.40 3.37
CA GLY A 23 -18.71 14.17 3.16
C GLY A 23 -17.93 12.89 3.43
N THR A 24 -18.29 11.82 2.72
CA THR A 24 -17.66 10.50 2.84
C THR A 24 -17.32 9.89 1.48
N LEU A 25 -16.22 9.15 1.45
CA LEU A 25 -15.80 8.37 0.29
C LEU A 25 -15.55 6.93 0.71
N LYS A 26 -16.21 5.98 0.05
CA LYS A 26 -15.97 4.55 0.19
C LYS A 26 -15.37 4.00 -1.10
N ILE A 27 -14.22 3.35 -0.99
CA ILE A 27 -13.55 2.73 -2.13
C ILE A 27 -13.49 1.21 -2.00
N ALA A 28 -13.72 0.53 -3.11
CA ALA A 28 -13.52 -0.90 -3.27
C ALA A 28 -12.99 -1.17 -4.68
N VAL A 29 -11.68 -1.28 -4.80
CA VAL A 29 -10.98 -1.63 -6.04
C VAL A 29 -10.57 -3.09 -5.94
N THR A 30 -10.79 -3.85 -6.99
CA THR A 30 -10.36 -5.24 -7.13
C THR A 30 -9.35 -5.28 -8.27
N GLU A 31 -8.26 -6.00 -8.07
CA GLU A 31 -7.22 -6.30 -9.06
C GLU A 31 -6.66 -5.08 -9.81
N GLY A 32 -5.42 -4.71 -9.52
CA GLY A 32 -4.79 -3.61 -10.23
C GLY A 32 -3.34 -3.41 -9.89
N ARG A 33 -2.83 -2.24 -10.28
CA ARG A 33 -1.44 -1.86 -10.05
C ARG A 33 -1.34 -0.37 -9.72
N ILE A 34 -0.74 -0.06 -8.58
CA ILE A 34 -0.31 1.30 -8.25
C ILE A 34 0.98 1.54 -9.02
N LEU A 35 0.91 2.36 -10.06
CA LEU A 35 2.08 2.72 -10.86
C LEU A 35 3.02 3.62 -10.05
N GLU A 36 4.33 3.44 -10.23
CA GLU A 36 5.31 4.37 -9.69
C GLU A 36 5.18 5.72 -10.41
N VAL A 37 4.55 6.70 -9.76
CA VAL A 37 4.48 8.07 -10.28
C VAL A 37 5.70 8.83 -9.77
N LYS A 38 6.60 9.20 -10.67
CA LYS A 38 7.71 10.11 -10.33
C LYS A 38 7.10 11.44 -9.85
N PRO A 39 7.51 11.98 -8.69
CA PRO A 39 7.08 13.31 -8.24
C PRO A 39 7.32 14.33 -9.36
N GLY A 40 6.25 15.01 -9.81
CA GLY A 40 6.31 16.00 -10.89
C GLY A 40 5.65 15.63 -12.23
N ALA A 41 5.22 14.37 -12.44
CA ALA A 41 4.59 13.95 -13.69
C ALA A 41 3.10 14.36 -13.84
N GLY A 42 2.49 14.95 -12.80
CA GLY A 42 1.06 15.26 -12.77
C GLY A 42 0.66 16.63 -13.31
N ARG A 43 1.56 17.43 -13.91
CA ARG A 43 1.24 18.82 -14.27
C ARG A 43 1.06 19.12 -15.76
N LEU A 44 1.35 18.21 -16.69
CA LEU A 44 1.19 18.51 -18.12
C LEU A 44 0.92 17.23 -18.91
N LEU A 45 -0.35 16.87 -19.09
CA LEU A 45 -0.78 16.08 -20.24
C LEU A 45 -2.05 16.70 -20.80
N GLY A 46 -2.01 17.19 -22.04
CA GLY A 46 -3.24 17.37 -22.80
C GLY A 46 -3.12 18.22 -24.06
N LEU A 47 -2.16 19.14 -24.15
CA LEU A 47 -1.96 19.92 -25.37
C LEU A 47 -0.54 19.68 -25.88
N PHE A 48 -0.45 18.98 -27.02
CA PHE A 48 0.74 18.63 -27.81
C PHE A 48 1.59 17.45 -27.30
N SER A 49 1.36 16.25 -27.86
CA SER A 49 2.27 15.70 -28.88
C SER A 49 1.75 14.37 -29.42
N ILE A 50 1.20 14.44 -30.62
CA ILE A 50 1.15 13.39 -31.62
C ILE A 50 2.60 13.04 -31.99
N ALA A 51 2.96 11.76 -32.05
CA ALA A 51 3.91 11.23 -33.05
C ALA A 51 3.93 9.70 -33.01
N GLU A 52 3.59 9.14 -34.17
CA GLU A 52 3.60 7.74 -34.55
C GLU A 52 4.92 7.03 -34.22
N LEU A 53 4.85 5.75 -33.85
CA LEU A 53 5.89 4.77 -34.16
C LEU A 53 5.32 3.35 -34.03
N PRO A 54 5.05 2.65 -35.15
CA PRO A 54 4.67 1.25 -35.11
C PRO A 54 5.95 0.42 -34.98
N ARG A 55 6.10 -0.37 -33.91
CA ARG A 55 7.09 -1.44 -33.90
C ARG A 55 6.48 -2.75 -33.44
N ARG A 56 6.04 -3.51 -34.44
CA ARG A 56 6.07 -4.97 -34.43
C ARG A 56 7.53 -5.40 -34.19
N LEU A 57 7.71 -6.56 -33.55
CA LEU A 57 8.97 -7.18 -33.07
C LEU A 57 9.34 -6.81 -31.62
N MET A 58 8.69 -7.49 -30.67
CA MET A 58 9.36 -8.05 -29.50
C MET A 58 8.43 -9.09 -28.88
N PHE A 59 8.70 -10.35 -29.22
CA PHE A 59 8.30 -11.49 -28.42
C PHE A 59 8.84 -11.26 -27.00
N ASP A 60 7.94 -11.34 -26.02
CA ASP A 60 8.21 -11.85 -24.68
C ASP A 60 9.15 -11.07 -23.74
N PHE A 61 8.90 -9.78 -23.44
CA PHE A 61 9.38 -9.14 -22.18
C PHE A 61 8.51 -7.99 -21.63
N GLY A 62 7.32 -7.75 -22.18
CA GLY A 62 6.45 -6.64 -21.75
C GLY A 62 5.87 -6.80 -20.34
N ASP A 63 5.85 -8.03 -19.80
CA ASP A 63 5.14 -8.31 -18.55
C ASP A 63 5.99 -8.13 -17.28
N VAL A 64 7.32 -8.04 -17.42
CA VAL A 64 8.26 -8.01 -16.28
C VAL A 64 8.73 -6.59 -15.93
N PHE A 65 8.49 -5.59 -16.77
CA PHE A 65 9.02 -4.22 -16.58
C PHE A 65 8.02 -3.15 -16.06
N ARG A 66 6.82 -3.52 -15.61
CA ARG A 66 5.83 -2.54 -15.12
C ARG A 66 6.09 -2.13 -13.66
N LYS A 67 6.98 -1.15 -13.48
CA LYS A 67 7.33 -0.48 -12.22
C LYS A 67 6.09 -0.01 -11.45
N GLY A 68 5.71 -0.72 -10.39
CA GLY A 68 4.54 -0.41 -9.57
C GLY A 68 4.14 -1.57 -8.65
N PHE A 69 3.33 -1.30 -7.65
CA PHE A 69 2.83 -2.28 -6.67
C PHE A 69 1.54 -2.93 -7.19
N ALA A 70 1.59 -4.24 -7.47
CA ALA A 70 0.40 -5.01 -7.82
C ALA A 70 -0.46 -5.27 -6.57
N PHE A 71 -1.78 -5.23 -6.71
CA PHE A 71 -2.72 -5.49 -5.62
C PHE A 71 -3.90 -6.33 -6.09
N ASP A 72 -4.43 -7.14 -5.17
CA ASP A 72 -5.65 -7.94 -5.32
C ASP A 72 -6.88 -7.11 -4.91
N SER A 73 -6.74 -6.25 -3.89
CA SER A 73 -7.83 -5.36 -3.47
C SER A 73 -7.35 -4.10 -2.74
N ILE A 74 -8.04 -2.98 -2.96
CA ILE A 74 -7.98 -1.77 -2.13
C ILE A 74 -9.37 -1.52 -1.54
N LYS A 75 -9.47 -1.39 -0.22
CA LYS A 75 -10.72 -1.08 0.46
C LYS A 75 -10.47 -0.05 1.55
N GLY A 76 -11.37 0.91 1.72
CA GLY A 76 -11.27 1.87 2.79
C GLY A 76 -12.44 2.85 2.80
N ASN A 77 -12.68 3.45 3.95
CA ASN A 77 -13.63 4.53 4.14
C ASN A 77 -12.85 5.79 4.50
N PHE A 78 -13.29 6.92 3.94
CA PHE A 78 -12.69 8.23 4.17
C PHE A 78 -13.77 9.21 4.61
N THR A 79 -13.47 9.99 5.64
CA THR A 79 -14.18 11.22 5.95
C THR A 79 -13.47 12.38 5.26
N LEU A 80 -14.22 13.13 4.45
CA LEU A 80 -13.78 14.32 3.76
C LEU A 80 -14.29 15.54 4.52
N GLY A 81 -13.42 16.51 4.76
CA GLY A 81 -13.86 17.79 5.30
C GLY A 81 -12.71 18.68 5.73
N ASN A 82 -12.98 19.98 5.81
CA ASN A 82 -11.98 20.99 6.18
C ASN A 82 -10.66 20.90 5.37
N GLY A 83 -10.75 20.46 4.11
CA GLY A 83 -9.58 20.26 3.24
C GLY A 83 -8.72 19.03 3.58
N ASN A 84 -9.29 18.02 4.24
CA ASN A 84 -8.62 16.77 4.60
C ASN A 84 -9.44 15.54 4.16
N ALA A 85 -8.74 14.44 3.90
CA ALA A 85 -9.30 13.10 3.84
C ALA A 85 -8.69 12.26 4.97
N VAL A 86 -9.52 11.69 5.84
CA VAL A 86 -9.07 10.87 6.98
C VAL A 86 -9.60 9.45 6.83
N THR A 87 -8.75 8.45 7.04
CA THR A 87 -9.12 7.03 7.03
C THR A 87 -8.53 6.31 8.24
N HIS A 88 -9.21 5.27 8.71
CA HIS A 88 -8.75 4.41 9.79
C HIS A 88 -8.71 2.92 9.38
N ASP A 89 -9.07 2.63 8.13
CA ASP A 89 -9.34 1.27 7.66
C ASP A 89 -8.96 1.07 6.20
N LEU A 90 -8.08 1.92 5.66
CA LEU A 90 -7.56 1.71 4.31
C LEU A 90 -6.64 0.48 4.31
N GLU A 91 -7.06 -0.54 3.58
CA GLU A 91 -6.35 -1.79 3.39
C GLU A 91 -6.06 -2.02 1.91
N ILE A 92 -4.80 -2.30 1.60
CA ILE A 92 -4.32 -2.70 0.28
C ILE A 92 -3.76 -4.11 0.43
N ARG A 93 -4.41 -5.09 -0.17
CA ARG A 93 -3.93 -6.48 -0.20
C ARG A 93 -3.31 -6.76 -1.55
N GLY A 94 -2.10 -7.29 -1.57
CA GLY A 94 -1.43 -7.69 -2.80
C GLY A 94 -0.63 -8.99 -2.64
N PRO A 95 -0.10 -9.53 -3.75
CA PRO A 95 0.64 -10.79 -3.73
C PRO A 95 1.96 -10.69 -2.96
N ALA A 96 2.59 -9.51 -2.92
CA ALA A 96 3.87 -9.30 -2.24
C ALA A 96 3.74 -8.89 -0.78
N ALA A 97 2.68 -8.16 -0.42
CA ALA A 97 2.47 -7.64 0.92
C ALA A 97 1.01 -7.20 1.12
N ASP A 98 0.59 -7.15 2.39
CA ASP A 98 -0.59 -6.41 2.81
C ASP A 98 -0.15 -5.09 3.44
N ILE A 99 -0.86 -4.00 3.13
CA ILE A 99 -0.58 -2.64 3.60
C ILE A 99 -1.85 -2.11 4.27
N LYS A 100 -1.70 -1.57 5.48
CA LYS A 100 -2.76 -0.86 6.20
C LYS A 100 -2.35 0.58 6.44
N VAL A 101 -3.28 1.51 6.23
CA VAL A 101 -3.05 2.95 6.41
C VAL A 101 -4.10 3.52 7.35
N ASP A 102 -3.64 4.28 8.33
CA ASP A 102 -4.44 5.08 9.25
C ASP A 102 -3.90 6.51 9.24
N GLY A 103 -4.79 7.50 9.19
CA GLY A 103 -4.45 8.90 9.38
C GLY A 103 -5.00 9.84 8.31
N ARG A 104 -4.37 11.01 8.21
CA ARG A 104 -4.84 12.17 7.45
C ARG A 104 -4.02 12.38 6.18
N THR A 105 -4.73 12.62 5.08
CA THR A 105 -4.18 13.24 3.88
C THR A 105 -4.72 14.68 3.80
N GLY A 106 -3.85 15.68 3.85
CA GLY A 106 -4.25 17.07 3.62
C GLY A 106 -4.44 17.34 2.14
N LEU A 107 -5.68 17.57 1.72
CA LEU A 107 -6.04 17.88 0.34
C LEU A 107 -5.72 19.34 0.00
N ARG A 108 -5.97 20.25 0.96
CA ARG A 108 -5.62 21.67 0.84
C ARG A 108 -4.14 21.92 1.12
N ALA A 109 -3.64 21.39 2.23
CA ALA A 109 -2.26 21.55 2.67
C ALA A 109 -1.26 20.75 1.81
N ARG A 110 -1.75 19.76 1.04
CA ARG A 110 -0.95 18.84 0.24
C ARG A 110 0.14 18.16 1.05
N ASP A 111 -0.25 17.62 2.19
CA ASP A 111 0.62 16.92 3.12
C ASP A 111 0.04 15.56 3.54
N TYR A 112 0.90 14.77 4.18
CA TYR A 112 0.54 13.53 4.84
C TYR A 112 0.75 13.66 6.34
N ASP A 113 -0.07 12.94 7.10
CA ASP A 113 0.16 12.59 8.50
C ASP A 113 -0.50 11.23 8.74
N GLN A 114 0.26 10.16 8.47
CA GLN A 114 -0.26 8.80 8.39
C GLN A 114 0.65 7.79 9.07
N ILE A 115 0.05 6.74 9.60
CA ILE A 115 0.71 5.51 10.01
C ILE A 115 0.42 4.43 8.97
N VAL A 116 1.48 3.86 8.40
CA VAL A 116 1.41 2.82 7.37
C VAL A 116 2.08 1.56 7.89
N SER A 117 1.34 0.46 7.99
CA SER A 117 1.88 -0.85 8.36
C SER A 117 1.98 -1.74 7.14
N VAL A 118 3.17 -2.26 6.86
CA VAL A 118 3.45 -3.15 5.74
C VAL A 118 3.81 -4.53 6.27
N SER A 119 3.00 -5.52 5.90
CA SER A 119 3.18 -6.93 6.24
C SER A 119 3.58 -7.71 4.99
N PRO A 120 4.87 -8.03 4.79
CA PRO A 120 5.31 -8.82 3.65
C PRO A 120 4.66 -10.21 3.67
N LYS A 121 4.22 -10.69 2.50
CA LYS A 121 3.85 -12.10 2.37
C LYS A 121 5.14 -12.86 2.11
N VAL A 122 5.50 -13.78 3.01
CA VAL A 122 6.60 -14.73 2.80
C VAL A 122 6.24 -15.59 1.59
N GLY A 123 6.79 -15.22 0.43
CA GLY A 123 6.57 -15.92 -0.82
C GLY A 123 7.25 -17.29 -0.84
N SER A 124 6.70 -18.18 -1.65
CA SER A 124 7.09 -19.55 -2.01
C SER A 124 8.52 -19.73 -2.60
N THR A 125 9.45 -18.80 -2.34
CA THR A 125 10.81 -18.79 -2.91
C THR A 125 11.82 -19.60 -2.10
N LEU A 126 11.56 -19.87 -0.82
CA LEU A 126 12.46 -20.67 0.02
C LEU A 126 12.71 -22.09 -0.52
N PRO A 127 11.68 -22.86 -0.96
CA PRO A 127 11.89 -24.20 -1.50
C PRO A 127 12.69 -24.23 -2.80
N LEU A 128 12.49 -23.21 -3.66
CA LEU A 128 13.19 -23.10 -4.95
C LEU A 128 14.69 -22.86 -4.76
N LEU A 129 15.09 -22.04 -3.77
CA LEU A 129 16.51 -21.83 -3.46
C LEU A 129 17.21 -23.10 -2.96
N GLY A 130 16.51 -23.95 -2.19
CA GLY A 130 17.04 -25.24 -1.74
C GLY A 130 17.32 -26.21 -2.90
N ALA A 131 16.44 -26.25 -3.90
CA ALA A 131 16.61 -27.09 -5.08
C ALA A 131 17.79 -26.66 -5.96
N VAL A 132 18.03 -25.35 -6.10
CA VAL A 132 19.15 -24.80 -6.88
C VAL A 132 20.49 -25.06 -6.21
N ALA A 133 20.56 -24.96 -4.87
CA ALA A 133 21.80 -25.18 -4.13
C ALA A 133 22.18 -26.67 -3.97
N GLY A 134 21.22 -27.60 -4.01
CA GLY A 134 21.46 -29.01 -3.64
C GLY A 134 20.71 -30.07 -4.44
N GLY A 135 20.06 -29.72 -5.57
CA GLY A 135 19.30 -30.67 -6.38
C GLY A 135 18.08 -31.27 -5.65
N PRO A 136 17.63 -32.49 -6.00
CA PRO A 136 16.44 -33.11 -5.40
C PRO A 136 16.51 -33.26 -3.87
N VAL A 137 17.70 -33.49 -3.31
CA VAL A 137 17.91 -33.59 -1.86
C VAL A 137 17.85 -32.21 -1.20
N GLY A 138 18.38 -31.17 -1.85
CA GLY A 138 18.25 -29.79 -1.42
C GLY A 138 16.80 -29.28 -1.44
N ALA A 139 15.98 -29.76 -2.39
CA ALA A 139 14.55 -29.49 -2.43
C ALA A 139 13.83 -30.06 -1.19
N ALA A 140 14.14 -31.30 -0.79
CA ALA A 140 13.57 -31.92 0.40
C ALA A 140 13.97 -31.19 1.69
N ALA A 141 15.24 -30.73 1.79
CA ALA A 141 15.71 -29.92 2.92
C ALA A 141 15.02 -28.54 2.98
N GLY A 142 14.80 -27.90 1.83
CA GLY A 142 14.03 -26.65 1.72
C GLY A 142 12.57 -26.81 2.16
N LEU A 143 11.93 -27.93 1.81
CA LEU A 143 10.57 -28.27 2.25
C LEU A 143 10.52 -28.60 3.75
N ALA A 144 11.54 -29.27 4.32
CA ALA A 144 11.60 -29.55 5.75
C ALA A 144 11.76 -28.26 6.58
N LEU A 145 12.56 -27.30 6.10
CA LEU A 145 12.63 -25.96 6.68
C LEU A 145 11.29 -25.23 6.54
N GLN A 146 10.60 -25.35 5.40
CA GLN A 146 9.25 -24.81 5.24
C GLN A 146 8.25 -25.43 6.24
N GLY A 147 8.37 -26.73 6.56
CA GLY A 147 7.54 -27.41 7.55
C GLY A 147 7.76 -26.92 8.99
N LEU A 148 9.00 -26.56 9.34
CA LEU A 148 9.36 -25.99 10.66
C LEU A 148 9.07 -24.47 10.76
N LEU A 149 9.20 -23.74 9.65
CA LEU A 149 8.95 -22.30 9.56
C LEU A 149 7.45 -21.99 9.38
N GLY A 150 6.68 -22.90 8.78
CA GLY A 150 5.27 -22.72 8.44
C GLY A 150 4.31 -22.71 9.63
N SER A 151 4.71 -23.27 10.78
CA SER A 151 3.89 -23.30 12.00
C SER A 151 4.18 -22.15 12.97
N GLY A 152 5.28 -21.41 12.78
CA GLY A 152 5.74 -20.38 13.75
C GLY A 152 6.01 -18.98 13.20
N LEU A 153 6.03 -18.78 11.88
CA LEU A 153 6.43 -17.50 11.25
C LEU A 153 5.42 -16.95 10.24
N ALA A 154 4.13 -17.31 10.34
CA ALA A 154 3.07 -16.72 9.53
C ALA A 154 2.89 -15.19 9.75
N HIS A 155 3.67 -14.61 10.66
CA HIS A 155 3.83 -13.17 10.80
C HIS A 155 5.25 -12.79 10.41
N ALA A 156 5.49 -12.58 9.10
CA ALA A 156 6.56 -11.65 8.74
C ALA A 156 6.30 -10.36 9.53
N SER A 157 7.25 -9.94 10.35
CA SER A 157 7.07 -8.81 11.26
C SER A 157 6.58 -7.61 10.47
N ALA A 158 5.36 -7.16 10.75
CA ALA A 158 4.82 -5.97 10.14
C ALA A 158 5.76 -4.80 10.46
N THR A 159 6.19 -4.08 9.43
CA THR A 159 6.97 -2.87 9.64
C THR A 159 6.04 -1.67 9.56
N THR A 160 6.00 -0.89 10.63
CA THR A 160 5.20 0.32 10.71
C THR A 160 6.05 1.55 10.39
N TYR A 161 5.48 2.45 9.60
CA TYR A 161 6.07 3.71 9.19
C TYR A 161 5.15 4.86 9.57
N ARG A 162 5.72 5.98 10.00
CA ARG A 162 5.06 7.27 10.04
C ARG A 162 5.43 8.03 8.77
N ILE A 163 4.42 8.46 8.01
CA ILE A 163 4.57 9.26 6.80
C ILE A 163 4.04 10.67 7.10
N THR A 164 4.91 11.66 6.96
CA THR A 164 4.57 13.07 7.19
C THR A 164 5.10 13.97 6.06
N GLY A 165 4.77 15.25 6.07
CA GLY A 165 5.32 16.22 5.11
C GLY A 165 4.55 16.30 3.79
N SER A 166 5.04 17.14 2.86
CA SER A 166 4.33 17.45 1.62
C SER A 166 4.19 16.24 0.68
N TRP A 167 3.20 16.25 -0.20
CA TRP A 167 3.00 15.21 -1.23
C TRP A 167 4.21 15.06 -2.15
N GLU A 168 4.90 16.15 -2.46
CA GLU A 168 6.08 16.15 -3.32
C GLU A 168 7.33 15.62 -2.63
N LYS A 169 7.40 15.75 -1.30
CA LYS A 169 8.55 15.36 -0.47
C LYS A 169 8.06 14.74 0.84
N PRO A 170 7.48 13.53 0.82
CA PRO A 170 7.05 12.86 2.03
C PRO A 170 8.27 12.41 2.84
N LEU A 171 8.20 12.55 4.16
CA LEU A 171 9.15 12.05 5.13
C LEU A 171 8.63 10.74 5.69
N ILE A 172 9.37 9.66 5.45
CA ILE A 172 8.99 8.31 5.85
C ILE A 172 9.95 7.85 6.94
N VAL A 173 9.43 7.63 8.15
CA VAL A 173 10.21 7.19 9.31
C VAL A 173 9.68 5.86 9.79
N LYS A 174 10.53 4.83 9.83
CA LYS A 174 10.18 3.55 10.46
C LYS A 174 9.98 3.76 11.95
N ILE A 175 8.85 3.31 12.49
CA ILE A 175 8.57 3.31 13.92
C ILE A 175 8.51 1.86 14.39
N ASN A 176 9.28 1.54 15.42
CA ASN A 176 9.16 0.24 16.08
C ASN A 176 7.96 0.32 17.02
N PRO A 177 7.03 -0.64 16.99
CA PRO A 177 6.06 -0.76 18.06
C PRO A 177 6.82 -0.86 19.38
N ALA A 178 6.43 -0.08 20.39
CA ALA A 178 6.89 -0.34 21.74
C ALA A 178 6.51 -1.80 22.07
N PRO A 179 7.40 -2.61 22.67
CA PRO A 179 6.98 -3.92 23.17
C PRO A 179 5.79 -3.68 24.09
N ALA A 180 4.67 -4.36 23.81
CA ALA A 180 3.49 -4.30 24.66
C ALA A 180 3.97 -4.53 26.09
N SER A 181 3.86 -3.50 26.94
CA SER A 181 4.21 -3.60 28.34
C SER A 181 3.42 -4.76 28.88
N SER A 182 4.12 -5.83 29.24
CA SER A 182 3.62 -6.90 30.09
C SER A 182 3.11 -6.22 31.34
N ALA A 183 1.81 -5.92 31.39
CA ALA A 183 1.12 -5.60 32.62
C ALA A 183 1.15 -6.88 33.44
N ALA A 184 2.26 -7.06 34.15
CA ALA A 184 2.46 -8.11 35.11
C ALA A 184 1.34 -8.00 36.15
N SER A 185 0.68 -9.13 36.36
CA SER A 185 -0.36 -9.35 37.35
C SER A 185 0.00 -8.76 38.72
N PRO A 186 -0.95 -8.20 39.48
CA PRO A 186 -0.70 -7.88 40.88
C PRO A 186 -0.44 -9.18 41.66
N PRO A 187 0.48 -9.19 42.64
CA PRO A 187 0.74 -10.38 43.45
C PRO A 187 -0.47 -10.72 44.35
N PRO A 188 -0.63 -11.99 44.77
CA PRO A 188 -1.68 -12.38 45.68
C PRO A 188 -1.43 -11.75 47.06
N GLN A 189 -2.46 -11.13 47.64
CA GLN A 189 -2.41 -10.68 49.02
C GLN A 189 -2.66 -11.88 49.94
N HIS A 190 -1.75 -12.09 50.89
CA HIS A 190 -1.86 -13.00 52.02
C HIS A 190 -2.65 -12.36 53.16
#